data_AF-A0A7J6PT88-F1
#
_entry.id   AF-A0A7J6PT88-F1
#
_cell.length_a   1.000
_cell.length_b   1.000
_cell.length_c   1.000
_cell.angle_alpha   90.00
_cell.angle_beta   90.00
_cell.angle_gamma   90.00
#
_symmetry.space_group_name_H-M   'P 1'
#
loop_
_entity.id
_entity.type
_entity.pdbx_description
1 polymer ?
#
loop_
_entity_poly.entity_id
_entity_poly.type
_entity_poly.pdbx_seq_one_letter_code
_entity_poly.pdbx_strand_id
1 'polypeptide(L)'
;MHENCSIAFAKQESAELLAGILSMAPQTGSGASGQSTADVMSGVAEEVLSKVPPLFDMLAVEEAYPPLYEESMNTVLRQEVLRYNRLLNEIRSTVPELQKALKGLVVMSESLEKMGNAFLTNQVPEAWSDKGFLSLKPLSSWISDLIDRVAFMEKWVRSGVPPAFWISGLFF
;
A
#
# COMPACT_ATOMS: atom_id res chain seq x y z
N MET A 1 20.89 6.48 -28.16
CA MET A 1 19.68 6.35 -27.34
C MET A 1 18.57 5.80 -28.21
N HIS A 2 17.84 4.78 -27.77
CA HIS A 2 16.75 4.19 -28.54
C HIS A 2 15.53 5.11 -28.51
N GLU A 3 14.70 5.08 -29.56
CA GLU A 3 13.44 5.86 -29.68
C GLU A 3 12.44 5.59 -28.52
N ASN A 4 12.63 4.48 -27.80
CA ASN A 4 11.83 4.17 -26.61
C ASN A 4 12.20 5.06 -25.41
N CYS A 5 13.41 5.59 -25.39
CA CYS A 5 13.89 6.46 -24.32
C CYS A 5 13.26 7.86 -24.41
N SER A 6 13.09 8.40 -25.63
CA SER A 6 12.40 9.69 -25.82
C SER A 6 10.91 9.58 -25.48
N ILE A 7 10.27 8.48 -25.84
CA ILE A 7 8.86 8.23 -25.48
C ILE A 7 8.70 8.09 -23.96
N ALA A 8 9.59 7.36 -23.28
CA ALA A 8 9.56 7.23 -21.82
C ALA A 8 9.77 8.58 -21.12
N PHE A 9 10.72 9.39 -21.60
CA PHE A 9 10.97 10.73 -21.08
C PHE A 9 9.73 11.63 -21.24
N ALA A 10 9.15 11.69 -22.44
CA ALA A 10 7.96 12.52 -22.70
C ALA A 10 6.75 12.09 -21.86
N LYS A 11 6.58 10.79 -21.60
CA LYS A 11 5.54 10.28 -20.68
C LYS A 11 5.77 10.73 -19.25
N GLN A 12 7.01 10.65 -18.77
CA GLN A 12 7.38 11.08 -17.42
C GLN A 12 7.16 12.59 -17.25
N GLU A 13 7.64 13.40 -18.19
CA GLU A 13 7.47 14.86 -18.15
C GLU A 13 5.99 15.26 -18.19
N SER A 14 5.18 14.61 -19.04
CA SER A 14 3.73 14.85 -19.09
C SER A 14 3.05 14.49 -17.76
N ALA A 15 3.44 13.39 -17.12
CA ALA A 15 2.89 12.98 -15.83
C ALA A 15 3.26 13.97 -14.72
N GLU A 16 4.50 14.46 -14.71
CA GLU A 16 4.97 15.48 -13.75
C GLU A 16 4.23 16.81 -13.90
N LEU A 17 4.01 17.27 -15.14
CA LEU A 17 3.23 18.48 -15.40
C LEU A 17 1.78 18.35 -14.91
N LEU A 18 1.13 17.22 -15.18
CA LEU A 18 -0.24 16.96 -14.71
C LEU A 18 -0.31 16.88 -13.18
N ALA A 19 0.67 16.25 -12.54
CA ALA A 19 0.77 16.20 -11.08
C ALA A 19 0.96 17.61 -10.48
N GLY A 20 1.78 18.46 -11.11
CA GLY A 20 1.98 19.85 -10.72
C GLY A 20 0.71 20.70 -10.87
N ILE A 21 -0.06 20.50 -11.94
CA ILE A 21 -1.37 21.17 -12.09
C ILE A 21 -2.34 20.73 -10.99
N LEU A 22 -2.38 19.44 -10.68
CA LEU A 22 -3.26 18.88 -9.64
C LEU A 22 -2.92 19.43 -8.26
N SER A 23 -1.64 19.64 -7.93
CA SER A 23 -1.22 20.16 -6.62
C SER A 23 -1.57 21.65 -6.42
N MET A 24 -1.67 22.41 -7.52
CA MET A 24 -2.11 23.81 -7.49
C MET A 24 -3.63 23.99 -7.54
N ALA A 25 -4.38 22.93 -7.89
CA ALA A 25 -5.83 23.00 -7.98
C ALA A 25 -6.45 23.19 -6.57
N PRO A 26 -7.43 24.11 -6.41
CA PRO A 26 -8.09 24.29 -5.13
C PRO A 26 -8.84 23.01 -4.74
N GLN A 27 -8.37 22.31 -3.70
CA GLN A 27 -9.01 21.10 -3.18
C GLN A 27 -10.33 21.36 -2.45
N THR A 28 -10.74 22.64 -2.35
CA THR A 28 -11.97 23.08 -1.69
C THR A 28 -13.18 23.15 -2.62
N GLY A 29 -13.06 22.68 -3.86
CA GLY A 29 -14.18 22.59 -4.79
C GLY A 29 -15.09 21.41 -4.47
N SER A 30 -16.31 21.69 -4.01
CA SER A 30 -17.41 20.72 -4.06
C SER A 30 -17.51 20.22 -5.50
N GLY A 31 -17.21 18.93 -5.72
CA GLY A 31 -17.33 18.33 -7.04
C GLY A 31 -18.77 18.46 -7.54
N ALA A 32 -18.95 18.48 -8.86
CA ALA A 32 -20.27 18.57 -9.51
C ALA A 32 -21.26 17.46 -9.09
N SER A 33 -20.82 16.46 -8.32
CA SER A 33 -21.61 15.37 -7.73
C SER A 33 -22.18 15.68 -6.34
N GLY A 34 -21.87 16.81 -5.71
CA GLY A 34 -22.36 17.16 -4.36
C GLY A 34 -21.78 16.32 -3.21
N GLN A 35 -20.84 15.40 -3.49
CA GLN A 35 -20.11 14.67 -2.45
C GLN A 35 -19.05 15.59 -1.83
N SER A 36 -18.97 15.57 -0.49
CA SER A 36 -17.90 16.26 0.20
C SER A 36 -16.57 15.53 0.00
N THR A 37 -15.46 16.24 0.12
CA THR A 37 -14.13 15.62 0.10
C THR A 37 -13.99 14.54 1.18
N ALA A 38 -14.63 14.73 2.34
CA ALA A 38 -14.69 13.75 3.41
C ALA A 38 -15.43 12.46 2.99
N ASP A 39 -16.52 12.56 2.22
CA ASP A 39 -17.26 11.39 1.73
C ASP A 39 -16.39 10.57 0.76
N VAL A 40 -15.65 11.24 -0.13
CA VAL A 40 -14.72 10.58 -1.06
C VAL A 40 -13.60 9.89 -0.29
N MET A 41 -12.97 10.57 0.67
CA MET A 41 -11.93 9.97 1.53
C MET A 41 -12.47 8.76 2.29
N SER A 42 -13.69 8.85 2.84
CA SER A 42 -14.33 7.74 3.56
C SER A 42 -14.60 6.55 2.63
N GLY A 43 -15.08 6.79 1.41
CA GLY A 43 -15.32 5.74 0.43
C GLY A 43 -14.04 5.00 0.04
N VAL A 44 -12.94 5.73 -0.21
CA VAL A 44 -11.63 5.12 -0.47
C VAL A 44 -11.15 4.32 0.73
N ALA A 45 -11.27 4.87 1.95
CA ALA A 45 -10.90 4.17 3.18
C ALA A 45 -11.67 2.85 3.37
N GLU A 46 -12.97 2.82 3.06
CA GLU A 46 -13.80 1.61 3.11
C GLU A 46 -13.35 0.59 2.07
N GLU A 47 -13.06 1.03 0.84
CA GLU A 47 -12.55 0.16 -0.21
C GLU A 47 -11.21 -0.48 0.19
N VAL A 48 -10.28 0.32 0.72
CA VAL A 48 -9.00 -0.19 1.23
C VAL A 48 -9.22 -1.24 2.32
N LEU A 49 -10.01 -0.92 3.35
CA LEU A 49 -10.26 -1.85 4.46
C LEU A 49 -10.93 -3.15 4.02
N SER A 50 -11.81 -3.10 3.02
CA SER A 50 -12.49 -4.29 2.49
C SER A 50 -11.54 -5.25 1.76
N LYS A 51 -10.46 -4.72 1.18
CA LYS A 51 -9.52 -5.47 0.34
C LYS A 51 -8.27 -5.93 1.08
N VAL A 52 -7.87 -5.24 2.14
CA VAL A 52 -6.64 -5.53 2.89
C VAL A 52 -6.72 -6.93 3.54
N PRO A 53 -5.79 -7.85 3.24
CA PRO A 53 -5.79 -9.20 3.83
C PRO A 53 -5.62 -9.20 5.36
N PRO A 54 -5.95 -10.31 6.04
CA PRO A 54 -5.67 -10.46 7.47
C PRO A 54 -4.16 -10.55 7.74
N LEU A 55 -3.79 -10.33 9.00
CA LEU A 55 -2.41 -10.53 9.47
C LEU A 55 -2.06 -12.01 9.47
N PHE A 56 -0.79 -12.32 9.20
CA PHE A 56 -0.24 -13.66 9.35
C PHE A 56 -0.07 -14.01 10.83
N ASP A 57 -0.38 -15.25 11.20
CA ASP A 57 -0.02 -15.77 12.53
C ASP A 57 1.46 -16.10 12.56
N MET A 58 2.25 -15.18 13.13
CA MET A 58 3.70 -15.34 13.22
C MET A 58 4.10 -16.61 13.97
N LEU A 59 3.36 -17.01 15.02
CA LEU A 59 3.72 -18.19 15.81
C LEU A 59 3.61 -19.45 14.95
N ALA A 60 2.52 -19.57 14.19
CA ALA A 60 2.33 -20.69 13.27
C ALA A 60 3.38 -20.71 12.14
N VAL A 61 3.78 -19.54 11.62
CA VAL A 61 4.85 -19.47 10.59
C VAL A 61 6.20 -19.86 11.17
N GLU A 62 6.51 -19.47 12.41
CA GLU A 62 7.77 -19.81 13.07
C GLU A 62 7.87 -21.30 13.40
N GLU A 63 6.76 -21.93 13.77
CA GLU A 63 6.70 -23.38 14.01
C GLU A 63 6.82 -24.18 12.71
N ALA A 64 6.16 -23.74 11.64
CA ALA A 64 6.18 -24.41 10.35
C ALA A 64 7.52 -24.25 9.58
N TYR A 65 8.21 -23.12 9.76
CA TYR A 65 9.45 -22.79 9.04
C TYR A 65 10.58 -22.40 10.00
N PRO A 66 11.11 -23.36 10.79
CA PRO A 66 12.21 -23.09 11.70
C PRO A 66 13.47 -22.64 10.93
N PRO A 67 14.33 -21.81 11.55
CA PRO A 67 15.56 -21.34 10.91
C PRO A 67 16.56 -22.50 10.87
N LEU A 68 16.62 -23.17 9.72
CA LEU A 68 17.54 -24.26 9.44
C LEU A 68 18.63 -23.76 8.50
N TYR A 69 19.89 -24.10 8.78
CA TYR A 69 21.03 -23.69 7.95
C TYR A 69 20.92 -24.23 6.52
N GLU A 70 20.35 -25.43 6.37
CA GLU A 70 20.16 -26.10 5.08
C GLU A 70 19.00 -25.49 4.26
N GLU A 71 18.10 -24.75 4.92
CA GLU A 71 16.92 -24.11 4.30
C GLU A 71 16.90 -22.61 4.55
N SER A 72 17.88 -21.90 3.96
CA SER A 72 18.04 -20.44 4.11
C SER A 72 16.78 -19.63 3.75
N MET A 73 15.95 -20.16 2.84
CA MET A 73 14.70 -19.55 2.41
C MET A 73 13.62 -19.48 3.52
N ASN A 74 13.69 -20.33 4.55
CA ASN A 74 12.79 -20.24 5.70
C ASN A 74 13.00 -18.94 6.48
N THR A 75 14.27 -18.52 6.59
CA THR A 75 14.63 -17.27 7.25
C THR A 75 14.13 -16.07 6.44
N VAL A 76 14.25 -16.13 5.11
CA VAL A 76 13.73 -15.09 4.21
C VAL A 76 12.22 -14.98 4.35
N LEU A 77 11.48 -16.10 4.25
CA LEU A 77 10.03 -16.11 4.39
C LEU A 77 9.57 -15.48 5.70
N ARG A 78 10.20 -15.84 6.83
CA ARG A 78 9.87 -15.28 8.14
C ARG A 78 10.07 -13.77 8.21
N GLN A 79 11.19 -13.28 7.70
CA GLN A 79 11.50 -11.85 7.68
C GLN A 79 10.53 -11.08 6.79
N GLU A 80 10.21 -11.64 5.63
CA GLU A 80 9.28 -11.07 4.66
C GLU A 80 7.86 -10.99 5.23
N VAL A 81 7.35 -12.10 5.79
CA VAL A 81 6.04 -12.15 6.44
C VAL A 81 5.97 -11.15 7.60
N LEU A 82 7.05 -11.03 8.39
CA LEU A 82 7.11 -10.03 9.46
C LEU A 82 7.00 -8.59 8.93
N ARG A 83 7.66 -8.27 7.81
CA ARG A 83 7.57 -6.95 7.17
C ARG A 83 6.17 -6.68 6.63
N TYR A 84 5.58 -7.64 5.93
CA TYR A 84 4.19 -7.54 5.47
C TYR A 84 3.22 -7.35 6.64
N ASN A 85 3.40 -8.06 7.75
CA ASN A 85 2.58 -7.87 8.94
C ASN A 85 2.69 -6.47 9.55
N ARG A 86 3.89 -5.89 9.59
CA ARG A 86 4.07 -4.50 10.06
C ARG A 86 3.32 -3.50 9.18
N LEU A 87 3.40 -3.66 7.86
CA LEU A 87 2.68 -2.82 6.90
C LEU A 87 1.17 -3.00 7.02
N LEU A 88 0.68 -4.25 7.05
CA LEU A 88 -0.75 -4.55 7.18
C LEU A 88 -1.32 -4.02 8.50
N ASN A 89 -0.55 -4.11 9.58
CA ASN A 89 -0.95 -3.56 10.87
C ASN A 89 -1.05 -2.03 10.83
N GLU A 90 -0.11 -1.35 10.16
CA GLU A 90 -0.17 0.09 9.96
C GLU A 90 -1.41 0.52 9.19
N ILE A 91 -1.73 -0.16 8.10
CA ILE A 91 -2.93 0.14 7.30
C ILE A 91 -4.19 -0.09 8.15
N ARG A 92 -4.23 -1.19 8.90
CA ARG A 92 -5.37 -1.55 9.76
C ARG A 92 -5.56 -0.63 10.97
N SER A 93 -4.51 0.04 11.46
CA SER A 93 -4.63 1.04 12.52
C SER A 93 -5.00 2.42 11.96
N THR A 94 -4.32 2.85 10.89
CA THR A 94 -4.43 4.22 10.37
C THR A 94 -5.72 4.47 9.60
N VAL A 95 -6.20 3.52 8.78
CA VAL A 95 -7.42 3.75 7.97
C VAL A 95 -8.67 3.96 8.85
N PRO A 96 -8.94 3.15 9.89
CA PRO A 96 -10.06 3.42 10.80
C PRO A 96 -9.90 4.70 11.61
N GLU A 97 -8.67 5.10 11.96
CA GLU A 97 -8.41 6.38 12.62
C GLU A 97 -8.77 7.57 11.73
N LEU A 98 -8.43 7.52 10.44
CA LEU A 98 -8.86 8.52 9.47
C LEU A 98 -10.38 8.60 9.39
N GLN A 99 -11.08 7.46 9.28
CA GLN A 99 -12.55 7.45 9.27
C GLN A 99 -13.16 8.07 10.52
N LYS A 100 -12.57 7.83 11.70
CA LYS A 100 -13.01 8.45 12.96
C LYS A 100 -12.71 9.95 12.96
N ALA A 101 -11.57 10.38 12.44
CA ALA A 101 -11.21 11.79 12.34
C ALA A 101 -12.13 12.56 11.39
N LEU A 102 -12.50 11.98 10.24
CA LEU A 102 -13.48 12.55 9.31
C LEU A 102 -14.87 12.72 9.93
N LYS A 103 -15.24 11.84 10.87
CA LYS A 103 -16.49 11.93 11.65
C LYS A 103 -16.38 12.86 12.87
N GLY A 104 -15.23 13.48 13.10
CA GLY A 104 -14.97 14.33 14.27
C GLY A 104 -14.86 13.58 15.60
N LEU A 105 -14.68 12.25 15.56
CA LEU A 105 -14.54 11.41 16.76
C LEU A 105 -13.10 11.37 17.30
N VAL A 106 -12.13 11.71 16.44
CA VAL A 106 -10.70 11.80 16.75
C VAL A 106 -10.17 13.11 16.18
N VAL A 107 -9.17 13.71 16.84
CA VAL A 107 -8.53 14.93 16.33
C VAL A 107 -7.75 14.59 15.06
N MET A 108 -7.97 15.37 13.99
CA MET A 108 -7.19 15.26 12.76
C MET A 108 -5.74 15.68 13.03
N SER A 109 -4.83 14.71 13.13
CA SER A 109 -3.40 14.97 13.20
C SER A 109 -2.85 15.32 11.81
N GLU A 110 -1.67 15.94 11.77
CA GLU A 110 -0.95 16.22 10.52
C GLU A 110 -0.73 14.95 9.69
N SER A 111 -0.44 13.82 10.34
CA SER A 111 -0.26 12.53 9.66
C SER A 111 -1.56 12.02 9.01
N LEU A 112 -2.71 12.16 9.69
CA LEU A 112 -4.01 11.75 9.15
C LEU A 112 -4.46 12.69 8.02
N GLU A 113 -4.18 13.99 8.12
CA GLU A 113 -4.49 14.96 7.07
C GLU A 113 -3.68 14.67 5.79
N LYS A 114 -2.37 14.42 5.92
CA LYS A 114 -1.52 14.02 4.78
C LYS A 114 -2.03 12.73 4.14
N MET A 115 -2.44 11.75 4.94
CA MET A 115 -3.03 10.51 4.44
C MET A 115 -4.36 10.74 3.71
N GLY A 116 -5.25 11.56 4.25
CA GLY A 116 -6.51 11.93 3.60
C GLY A 116 -6.29 12.63 2.25
N ASN A 117 -5.34 13.56 2.18
CA ASN A 117 -4.97 14.23 0.93
C ASN A 117 -4.37 13.24 -0.08
N ALA A 118 -3.57 12.27 0.36
CA ALA A 118 -3.05 11.21 -0.50
C ALA A 118 -4.18 10.35 -1.09
N PHE A 119 -5.23 10.05 -0.32
CA PHE A 119 -6.39 9.32 -0.84
C PHE A 119 -7.14 10.11 -1.93
N LEU A 120 -7.30 11.43 -1.75
CA LEU A 120 -7.93 12.28 -2.76
C LEU A 120 -7.12 12.34 -4.07
N THR A 121 -5.79 12.31 -4.00
CA THR A 121 -4.90 12.36 -5.16
C THR A 121 -4.53 10.98 -5.70
N ASN A 122 -5.12 9.90 -5.17
CA ASN A 122 -4.81 8.51 -5.54
C ASN A 122 -3.32 8.16 -5.36
N GLN A 123 -2.68 8.74 -4.35
CA GLN A 123 -1.30 8.51 -3.95
C GLN A 123 -1.22 7.62 -2.72
N VAL A 124 -0.11 6.89 -2.59
CA VAL A 124 0.15 6.07 -1.40
C VAL A 124 0.61 6.99 -0.26
N PRO A 125 -0.01 6.91 0.94
CA PRO A 125 0.43 7.69 2.09
C PRO A 125 1.89 7.41 2.45
N GLU A 126 2.63 8.46 2.81
CA GLU A 126 4.06 8.38 3.18
C GLU A 126 4.29 7.35 4.30
N ALA A 127 3.41 7.35 5.31
CA ALA A 127 3.46 6.40 6.43
C ALA A 127 3.42 4.92 5.99
N TRP A 128 2.79 4.62 4.86
CA TRP A 128 2.74 3.27 4.29
C TRP A 128 3.92 3.02 3.36
N SER A 129 4.38 4.03 2.62
CA SER A 129 5.56 3.94 1.76
C SER A 129 6.82 3.64 2.57
N ASP A 130 6.99 4.26 3.74
CA ASP A 130 8.16 4.08 4.62
C ASP A 130 8.29 2.65 5.16
N LYS A 131 7.16 1.98 5.38
CA LYS A 131 7.08 0.59 5.85
C LYS A 131 6.86 -0.40 4.70
N GLY A 132 6.63 0.12 3.49
CA GLY A 132 6.17 -0.60 2.33
C GLY A 132 7.28 -0.92 1.34
N PHE A 133 6.90 -1.59 0.26
CA PHE A 133 7.80 -1.89 -0.85
C PHE A 133 7.91 -0.69 -1.77
N LEU A 134 9.10 -0.49 -2.35
CA LEU A 134 9.39 0.58 -3.30
C LEU A 134 8.46 0.49 -4.52
N SER A 135 7.64 1.51 -4.74
CA SER A 135 6.67 1.53 -5.83
C SER A 135 6.31 2.96 -6.21
N LEU A 136 6.12 3.21 -7.50
CA LEU A 136 5.57 4.45 -8.05
C LEU A 136 4.12 4.26 -8.53
N LYS A 137 3.47 3.15 -8.15
CA LYS A 137 2.09 2.85 -8.53
C LYS A 137 1.13 3.79 -7.78
N PRO A 138 0.02 4.20 -8.42
CA PRO A 138 -1.05 4.90 -7.72
C PRO A 138 -1.69 3.97 -6.67
N LEU A 139 -2.36 4.56 -5.67
CA LEU A 139 -2.93 3.86 -4.51
C LEU A 139 -3.74 2.61 -4.90
N SER A 140 -4.66 2.74 -5.86
CA SER A 140 -5.50 1.62 -6.31
C SER A 140 -4.70 0.43 -6.85
N SER A 141 -3.67 0.71 -7.65
CA SER A 141 -2.76 -0.31 -8.20
C SER A 141 -1.79 -0.84 -7.15
N TRP A 142 -1.39 0.00 -6.20
CA TRP A 142 -0.52 -0.37 -5.10
C TRP A 142 -1.21 -1.34 -4.13
N ILE A 143 -2.48 -1.11 -3.80
CA ILE A 143 -3.29 -2.02 -2.97
C ILE A 143 -3.46 -3.37 -3.67
N SER A 144 -3.73 -3.37 -4.97
CA SER A 144 -3.85 -4.62 -5.74
C SER A 144 -2.53 -5.41 -5.71
N ASP A 145 -1.39 -4.72 -5.89
CA ASP A 145 -0.06 -5.33 -5.80
C ASP A 145 0.23 -5.88 -4.40
N LEU A 146 -0.16 -5.15 -3.35
CA LEU A 146 -0.05 -5.60 -1.96
C LEU A 146 -0.83 -6.90 -1.72
N ILE A 147 -2.05 -7.00 -2.24
CA ILE A 147 -2.88 -8.21 -2.11
C ILE A 147 -2.21 -9.40 -2.79
N ASP A 148 -1.75 -9.22 -4.03
CA ASP A 148 -1.08 -10.29 -4.78
C ASP A 148 0.21 -10.77 -4.06
N ARG A 149 0.98 -9.83 -3.50
CA ARG A 149 2.19 -10.13 -2.71
C ARG A 149 1.87 -10.93 -1.45
N VAL A 150 0.86 -10.50 -0.70
CA VAL A 150 0.42 -11.19 0.51
C VAL A 150 -0.13 -12.58 0.17
N ALA A 151 -0.91 -12.71 -0.92
CA ALA A 151 -1.41 -14.00 -1.39
C ALA A 151 -0.28 -14.95 -1.81
N PHE A 152 0.78 -14.44 -2.43
CA PHE A 152 1.98 -15.21 -2.74
C PHE A 152 2.63 -15.76 -1.47
N MET A 153 2.79 -14.93 -0.44
CA MET A 153 3.33 -15.35 0.85
C MET A 153 2.44 -16.36 1.56
N GLU A 154 1.13 -16.15 1.56
CA GLU A 154 0.17 -17.07 2.15
C GLU A 154 0.23 -18.44 1.47
N LYS A 155 0.31 -18.46 0.13
CA LYS A 155 0.45 -19.71 -0.62
C LYS A 155 1.74 -20.44 -0.24
N TRP A 156 2.84 -19.72 -0.09
CA TRP A 156 4.12 -20.28 0.35
C TRP A 156 3.97 -20.88 1.76
N VAL A 157 3.43 -20.13 2.72
CA VAL A 157 3.21 -20.61 4.10
C VAL A 157 2.33 -21.87 4.16
N ARG A 158 1.29 -21.95 3.33
CA ARG A 158 0.34 -23.10 3.35
C ARG A 158 0.82 -24.31 2.55
N SER A 159 1.50 -24.10 1.42
CA SER A 159 1.77 -25.15 0.43
C SER A 159 3.23 -25.57 0.37
N GLY A 160 4.12 -24.94 1.14
CA GLY A 160 5.55 -25.17 1.04
C GLY A 160 6.23 -24.27 0.01
N VAL A 161 7.51 -24.54 -0.22
CA VAL A 161 8.37 -23.73 -1.08
C VAL A 161 7.80 -23.66 -2.51
N PRO A 162 7.57 -22.45 -3.07
CA PRO A 162 7.00 -22.31 -4.39
C PRO A 162 8.01 -22.77 -5.45
N PRO A 163 7.54 -23.36 -6.57
CA PRO A 163 8.42 -23.79 -7.66
C PRO A 163 9.02 -22.61 -8.45
N ALA A 164 8.44 -21.42 -8.32
CA ALA A 164 8.93 -20.18 -8.91
C ALA A 164 8.76 -19.03 -7.92
N PHE A 165 9.82 -18.23 -7.75
CA PHE A 165 9.81 -17.10 -6.83
C PHE A 165 9.46 -15.81 -7.55
N TRP A 166 8.46 -15.09 -7.04
CA TRP A 166 8.20 -13.73 -7.48
C TRP A 166 9.16 -12.77 -6.77
N ILE A 167 10.36 -12.60 -7.36
CA ILE A 167 11.46 -11.84 -6.74
C ILE A 167 11.02 -10.40 -6.43
N SER A 168 10.37 -9.70 -7.36
CA SER A 168 9.89 -8.34 -7.09
C SER A 168 8.76 -8.28 -6.07
N GLY A 169 8.15 -9.42 -5.74
CA GLY A 169 7.14 -9.59 -4.70
C GLY A 169 7.71 -9.63 -3.27
N LEU A 170 9.01 -9.79 -3.13
CA LEU A 170 9.73 -9.73 -1.86
C LEU A 170 10.11 -8.26 -1.55
N PHE A 171 10.26 -7.94 -0.27
CA PHE A 171 10.66 -6.61 0.21
C PHE A 171 12.15 -6.36 0.03
N PHE A 172 12.98 -7.30 0.50
CA PHE A 172 14.45 -7.22 0.69
C PHE A 172 14.95 -5.98 1.44
#